data_AF-A0A1E1XW08-F1
#
_entry.id   AF-A0A1E1XW08-F1
#
_cell.length_a   1.000
_cell.length_b   1.000
_cell.length_c   1.000
_cell.angle_alpha   90.00
_cell.angle_beta   90.00
_cell.angle_gamma   90.00
#
_symmetry.space_group_name_H-M   'P 1'
#
loop_
_entity.id
_entity.type
_entity.pdbx_description
1 polymer ?
#
loop_
_entity_poly.entity_id
_entity_poly.type
_entity_poly.pdbx_seq_one_letter_code
_entity_poly.pdbx_strand_id
1 'polypeptide(L)'
;MTAVRCILQGIVTLCASPLEARKVDLNAFVREYLGNLSKLMTEEERPTQVDTAQWMMSGLQELFSSNCTLALKKVFHDNELVERLIRSLHGTKLKSSSAQKIATSSVRLIHVFLSNYPFAKKHFSSMQGYRTLISTLKTMGEPQQSTLETLLEWLVEETPRLTGTSTLRNLELMIHLLHWLPQLESHALQLWLAEQLDSMVKGSLRSRMDCARGGVIPAVIHVLSRSSTIGGKAVGQLLKFLVTLGSCSISTSELKALFHLLRPNSCGEQHQYTLPLMYALSSMVKSDGWLGACHFFDFRDPDEGIVIPNIKKWPGSGFAFHAWLRLEKLNVRKEAPFRRQLYSFTTANGSLESFFTAQGKLVVAVSTKKDYYAIPVEGITLDDETWHSVDVCHTPARRPFTNSTMSVFIDGRQRVSVQVKLPSLSEFSQCHVACGNSNEPTTPTSERRAANSRASGDSITSGMLPEHGLGGSEEHPGQGVAGSGGFLRNSALGSFLSGWDTDKIFSMAPSVPVNLRSAFNADPDPSVSVTPLESHEQVWGLSRGLKGQIGSLCLFSEPLQASQVKMMYTGGPRNYTLFKNEDSVEVSELLGKLVLYYDAKASLDGTCTNLA
;
A
#
# COMPACT_ATOMS: atom_id res chain seq x y z
N MET A 1 32.58 -22.66 -22.31
CA MET A 1 32.09 -21.31 -21.95
C MET A 1 31.83 -20.43 -23.18
N THR A 2 32.79 -20.26 -24.09
CA THR A 2 32.65 -19.41 -25.30
C THR A 2 31.46 -19.78 -26.18
N ALA A 3 31.24 -21.08 -26.46
CA ALA A 3 30.12 -21.53 -27.28
C ALA A 3 28.73 -21.16 -26.70
N VAL A 4 28.54 -21.30 -25.38
CA VAL A 4 27.28 -20.94 -24.71
C VAL A 4 27.01 -19.45 -24.84
N ARG A 5 28.04 -18.60 -24.65
CA ARG A 5 27.91 -17.14 -24.83
C ARG A 5 27.58 -16.78 -26.28
N CYS A 6 28.22 -17.41 -27.26
CA CYS A 6 27.90 -17.19 -28.68
C CYS A 6 26.46 -17.55 -29.01
N ILE A 7 25.95 -18.68 -28.49
CA ILE A 7 24.55 -19.09 -28.71
C ILE A 7 23.58 -18.10 -28.08
N LEU A 8 23.83 -17.69 -26.83
CA LEU A 8 22.98 -16.71 -26.14
C LEU A 8 22.99 -15.34 -26.83
N GLN A 9 24.15 -14.88 -27.29
CA GLN A 9 24.26 -13.66 -28.10
C GLN A 9 23.51 -13.79 -29.42
N GLY A 10 23.53 -14.98 -30.03
CA GLY A 10 22.72 -15.31 -31.21
C GLY A 10 21.22 -15.16 -30.92
N ILE A 11 20.74 -15.68 -29.78
CA ILE A 11 19.34 -15.53 -29.34
C ILE A 11 18.97 -14.05 -29.18
N VAL A 12 19.81 -13.25 -28.51
CA VAL A 12 19.60 -11.79 -28.33
C VAL A 12 19.51 -11.08 -29.68
N THR A 13 20.46 -11.37 -30.58
CA THR A 13 20.56 -10.74 -31.90
C THR A 13 19.35 -11.10 -32.77
N LEU A 14 18.93 -12.38 -32.76
CA LEU A 14 17.73 -12.83 -33.47
C LEU A 14 16.46 -12.21 -32.90
N CYS A 15 16.35 -12.06 -31.57
CA CYS A 15 15.22 -11.37 -30.94
C CYS A 15 15.10 -9.91 -31.38
N ALA A 16 16.22 -9.22 -31.55
CA ALA A 16 16.29 -7.82 -32.00
C ALA A 16 16.06 -7.65 -33.52
N SER A 17 16.20 -8.73 -34.31
CA SER A 17 16.08 -8.68 -35.76
C SER A 17 14.61 -8.75 -36.22
N PRO A 18 14.20 -8.00 -37.27
CA PRO A 18 12.87 -8.13 -37.90
C PRO A 18 12.63 -9.55 -38.42
N LEU A 19 11.37 -10.03 -38.38
CA LEU A 19 11.02 -11.40 -38.78
C LEU A 19 11.49 -11.75 -40.20
N GLU A 20 11.38 -10.81 -41.13
CA GLU A 20 11.76 -10.95 -42.54
C GLU A 20 13.27 -11.09 -42.75
N ALA A 21 14.08 -10.59 -41.81
CA ALA A 21 15.55 -10.66 -41.87
C ALA A 21 16.12 -11.92 -41.19
N ARG A 22 15.27 -12.71 -40.51
CA ARG A 22 15.70 -13.92 -39.78
C ARG A 22 15.88 -15.08 -40.76
N LYS A 23 17.13 -15.48 -40.99
CA LYS A 23 17.45 -16.71 -41.73
C LYS A 23 17.32 -18.00 -40.89
N VAL A 24 17.04 -17.85 -39.59
CA VAL A 24 16.98 -18.95 -38.62
C VAL A 24 15.70 -18.82 -37.81
N ASP A 25 14.95 -19.91 -37.66
CA ASP A 25 13.80 -19.96 -36.76
C ASP A 25 14.27 -19.90 -35.30
N LEU A 26 13.93 -18.78 -34.64
CA LEU A 26 14.26 -18.51 -33.25
C LEU A 26 13.65 -19.55 -32.30
N ASN A 27 12.46 -20.06 -32.58
CA ASN A 27 11.84 -21.10 -31.75
C ASN A 27 12.58 -22.43 -31.87
N ALA A 28 12.91 -22.86 -33.08
CA ALA A 28 13.74 -24.04 -33.29
C ALA A 28 15.10 -23.91 -32.59
N PHE A 29 15.73 -22.74 -32.69
CA PHE A 29 17.03 -22.48 -32.07
C PHE A 29 17.00 -22.54 -30.53
N VAL A 30 16.00 -21.90 -29.90
CA VAL A 30 15.80 -22.00 -28.45
C VAL A 30 15.41 -23.41 -28.03
N ARG A 31 14.58 -24.11 -28.81
CA ARG A 31 14.18 -25.49 -28.55
C ARG A 31 15.38 -26.43 -28.52
N GLU A 32 16.32 -26.26 -29.44
CA GLU A 32 17.56 -27.04 -29.49
C GLU A 32 18.45 -26.75 -28.27
N TYR A 33 18.63 -25.47 -27.92
CA TYR A 33 19.38 -25.08 -26.73
C TYR A 33 18.82 -25.70 -25.44
N LEU A 34 17.51 -25.59 -25.23
CA LEU A 34 16.83 -26.17 -24.08
C LEU A 34 16.79 -27.69 -24.13
N GLY A 35 16.72 -28.28 -25.32
CA GLY A 35 16.81 -29.73 -25.53
C GLY A 35 18.18 -30.26 -25.11
N ASN A 36 19.26 -29.57 -25.47
CA ASN A 36 20.62 -29.91 -25.05
C ASN A 36 20.79 -29.76 -23.54
N LEU A 37 20.24 -28.71 -22.93
CA LEU A 37 20.23 -28.57 -21.47
C LEU A 37 19.51 -29.75 -20.80
N SER A 38 18.34 -30.14 -21.31
CA SER A 38 17.56 -31.25 -20.77
C SER A 38 18.36 -32.57 -20.84
N LYS A 39 19.01 -32.84 -21.98
CA LYS A 39 19.88 -34.02 -22.16
C LYS A 39 20.99 -34.06 -21.11
N LEU A 40 21.68 -32.94 -20.87
CA LEU A 40 22.74 -32.84 -19.86
C LEU A 40 22.23 -33.12 -18.43
N MET A 41 20.95 -32.85 -18.16
CA MET A 41 20.33 -33.10 -16.85
C MET A 41 19.82 -34.55 -16.67
N THR A 42 19.46 -35.24 -17.77
CA THR A 42 18.80 -36.56 -17.74
C THR A 42 19.69 -37.72 -18.14
N GLU A 43 20.81 -37.48 -18.82
CA GLU A 43 21.77 -38.52 -19.19
C GLU A 43 22.62 -38.98 -17.99
N GLU A 44 23.22 -40.17 -18.12
CA GLU A 44 24.14 -40.70 -17.12
C GLU A 44 25.35 -39.79 -16.91
N GLU A 45 25.91 -39.83 -15.71
CA GLU A 45 26.92 -38.84 -15.31
C GLU A 45 28.26 -38.95 -16.05
N ARG A 46 28.54 -37.97 -16.92
CA ARG A 46 29.84 -37.76 -17.59
C ARG A 46 30.63 -36.59 -17.00
N PRO A 47 31.98 -36.57 -17.15
CA PRO A 47 32.81 -35.46 -16.70
C PRO A 47 32.38 -34.13 -17.34
N THR A 48 32.42 -33.04 -16.58
CA THR A 48 32.14 -31.64 -17.02
C THR A 48 30.71 -31.34 -17.49
N GLN A 49 29.81 -32.32 -17.50
CA GLN A 49 28.43 -32.10 -17.95
C GLN A 49 27.63 -31.21 -17.00
N VAL A 50 27.84 -31.36 -15.69
CA VAL A 50 27.18 -30.58 -14.64
C VAL A 50 27.60 -29.13 -14.75
N ASP A 51 28.92 -28.88 -14.88
CA ASP A 51 29.46 -27.54 -15.07
C ASP A 51 28.87 -26.91 -16.33
N THR A 52 28.82 -27.66 -17.45
CA THR A 52 28.26 -27.17 -18.72
C THR A 52 26.78 -26.78 -18.58
N ALA A 53 25.97 -27.62 -17.93
CA ALA A 53 24.56 -27.32 -17.66
C ALA A 53 24.40 -26.10 -16.74
N GLN A 54 25.25 -25.96 -15.71
CA GLN A 54 25.26 -24.78 -14.84
C GLN A 54 25.65 -23.51 -15.62
N TRP A 55 26.65 -23.58 -16.50
CA TRP A 55 27.02 -22.45 -17.38
C TRP A 55 25.89 -22.05 -18.32
N MET A 56 25.16 -23.02 -18.88
CA MET A 56 23.98 -22.75 -19.71
C MET A 56 22.88 -22.03 -18.90
N MET A 57 22.55 -22.55 -17.71
CA MET A 57 21.54 -21.93 -16.84
C MET A 57 21.95 -20.53 -16.37
N SER A 58 23.21 -20.34 -15.95
CA SER A 58 23.72 -19.02 -15.56
C SER A 58 23.68 -18.02 -16.71
N GLY A 59 23.97 -18.46 -17.94
CA GLY A 59 23.85 -17.61 -19.12
C GLY A 59 22.40 -17.21 -19.43
N LEU A 60 21.42 -18.10 -19.20
CA LEU A 60 20.00 -17.74 -19.26
C LEU A 60 19.58 -16.77 -18.15
N GLN A 61 20.09 -16.94 -16.93
CA GLN A 61 19.85 -16.00 -15.82
C GLN A 61 20.35 -14.60 -16.17
N GLU A 62 21.58 -14.50 -16.71
CA GLU A 62 22.17 -13.24 -17.18
C GLU A 62 21.33 -12.63 -18.32
N LEU A 63 20.90 -13.45 -19.29
CA LEU A 63 20.04 -13.04 -20.39
C LEU A 63 18.73 -12.39 -19.88
N PHE A 64 18.03 -13.06 -18.96
CA PHE A 64 16.76 -12.55 -18.42
C PHE A 64 16.94 -11.34 -17.51
N SER A 65 18.07 -11.25 -16.79
CA SER A 65 18.36 -10.11 -15.92
C SER A 65 18.80 -8.87 -16.70
N SER A 66 19.41 -9.03 -17.86
CA SER A 66 19.94 -7.95 -18.70
C SER A 66 19.00 -7.51 -19.82
N ASN A 67 18.06 -8.37 -20.25
CA ASN A 67 17.20 -8.11 -21.41
C ASN A 67 15.74 -8.48 -21.14
N CYS A 68 14.87 -7.46 -20.99
CA CYS A 68 13.43 -7.64 -20.80
C CYS A 68 12.61 -7.40 -22.07
N THR A 69 12.98 -8.04 -23.19
CA THR A 69 12.21 -7.89 -24.44
C THR A 69 10.98 -8.81 -24.48
N LEU A 70 9.89 -8.33 -25.07
CA LEU A 70 8.67 -9.13 -25.31
C LEU A 70 8.94 -10.35 -26.21
N ALA A 71 9.95 -10.29 -27.07
CA ALA A 71 10.36 -11.40 -27.93
C ALA A 71 10.98 -12.54 -27.11
N LEU A 72 11.91 -12.24 -26.20
CA LEU A 72 12.49 -13.23 -25.28
C LEU A 72 11.41 -13.86 -24.39
N LYS A 73 10.54 -13.02 -23.84
CA LYS A 73 9.37 -13.42 -23.06
C LYS A 73 8.54 -14.50 -23.76
N LYS A 74 8.14 -14.23 -25.01
CA LYS A 74 7.28 -15.13 -25.79
C LYS A 74 8.00 -16.43 -26.14
N VAL A 75 9.23 -16.35 -26.66
CA VAL A 75 9.95 -17.52 -27.17
C VAL A 75 10.26 -18.54 -26.06
N PHE A 76 10.71 -18.10 -24.89
CA PHE A 76 11.03 -19.04 -23.80
C PHE A 76 9.79 -19.63 -23.15
N HIS A 77 8.67 -18.90 -23.14
CA HIS A 77 7.38 -19.44 -22.72
C HIS A 77 6.82 -20.45 -23.73
N ASP A 78 6.82 -20.12 -25.02
CA ASP A 78 6.34 -21.01 -26.09
C ASP A 78 7.18 -22.30 -26.19
N ASN A 79 8.40 -22.28 -25.67
CA ASN A 79 9.27 -23.47 -25.56
C ASN A 79 9.22 -24.15 -24.18
N GLU A 80 8.26 -23.80 -23.32
CA GLU A 80 7.97 -24.46 -22.04
C GLU A 80 9.20 -24.55 -21.12
N LEU A 81 9.95 -23.45 -20.97
CA LEU A 81 11.20 -23.45 -20.19
C LEU A 81 11.01 -24.05 -18.78
N VAL A 82 9.98 -23.61 -18.05
CA VAL A 82 9.79 -23.98 -16.64
C VAL A 82 9.40 -25.45 -16.51
N GLU A 83 8.44 -25.89 -17.33
CA GLU A 83 7.94 -27.27 -17.37
C GLU A 83 9.05 -28.22 -17.80
N ARG A 84 9.88 -27.82 -18.78
CA ARG A 84 11.02 -28.62 -19.24
C ARG A 84 12.09 -28.76 -18.17
N LEU A 85 12.38 -27.71 -17.40
CA LEU A 85 13.31 -27.78 -16.26
C LEU A 85 12.77 -28.72 -15.17
N ILE A 86 11.50 -28.57 -14.77
CA ILE A 86 10.88 -29.44 -13.75
C ILE A 86 10.88 -30.91 -14.22
N ARG A 87 10.51 -31.17 -15.48
CA ARG A 87 10.53 -32.51 -16.07
C ARG A 87 11.95 -33.10 -16.12
N SER A 88 12.95 -32.29 -16.45
CA SER A 88 14.35 -32.71 -16.50
C SER A 88 14.92 -32.99 -15.10
N LEU A 89 14.51 -32.21 -14.09
CA LEU A 89 14.86 -32.47 -12.69
C LEU A 89 14.24 -33.80 -12.21
N HIS A 90 12.97 -34.04 -12.53
CA HIS A 90 12.30 -35.28 -12.13
C HIS A 90 12.92 -36.53 -12.77
N GLY A 91 13.34 -36.44 -14.03
CA GLY A 91 13.98 -37.53 -14.77
C GLY A 91 15.51 -37.58 -14.65
N THR A 92 16.11 -36.88 -13.68
CA THR A 92 17.57 -36.77 -13.60
C THR A 92 18.22 -38.12 -13.23
N LYS A 93 19.30 -38.47 -13.94
CA LYS A 93 20.14 -39.66 -13.67
C LYS A 93 21.50 -39.29 -13.07
N LEU A 94 21.65 -38.05 -12.65
CA LEU A 94 22.87 -37.54 -12.02
C LEU A 94 23.03 -38.13 -10.61
N LYS A 95 24.27 -38.29 -10.13
CA LYS A 95 24.52 -38.65 -8.73
C LYS A 95 23.99 -37.56 -7.80
N SER A 96 23.66 -37.94 -6.56
CA SER A 96 23.03 -37.06 -5.56
C SER A 96 23.68 -35.67 -5.46
N SER A 97 25.01 -35.56 -5.33
CA SER A 97 25.69 -34.25 -5.21
C SER A 97 25.58 -33.38 -6.47
N SER A 98 25.67 -33.98 -7.66
CA SER A 98 25.52 -33.32 -8.96
C SER A 98 24.07 -32.92 -9.22
N ALA A 99 23.12 -33.80 -8.88
CA ALA A 99 21.69 -33.57 -8.99
C ALA A 99 21.25 -32.36 -8.13
N GLN A 100 21.73 -32.26 -6.89
CA GLN A 100 21.43 -31.14 -5.98
C GLN A 100 21.99 -29.79 -6.47
N LYS A 101 23.19 -29.78 -7.09
CA LYS A 101 23.73 -28.57 -7.74
C LYS A 101 22.86 -28.09 -8.90
N ILE A 102 22.44 -29.02 -9.75
CA ILE A 102 21.54 -28.76 -10.87
C ILE A 102 20.16 -28.30 -10.39
N ALA A 103 19.63 -28.89 -9.32
CA ALA A 103 18.39 -28.47 -8.68
C ALA A 103 18.47 -27.00 -8.22
N THR A 104 19.53 -26.63 -7.50
CA THR A 104 19.75 -25.24 -7.05
C THR A 104 19.81 -24.26 -8.22
N SER A 105 20.59 -24.58 -9.27
CA SER A 105 20.70 -23.74 -10.47
C SER A 105 19.38 -23.63 -11.23
N SER A 106 18.59 -24.71 -11.28
CA SER A 106 17.28 -24.75 -11.94
C SER A 106 16.24 -23.93 -11.19
N VAL A 107 16.18 -24.07 -9.86
CA VAL A 107 15.32 -23.24 -8.99
C VAL A 107 15.67 -21.77 -9.19
N ARG A 108 16.96 -21.40 -9.17
CA ARG A 108 17.38 -20.01 -9.41
C ARG A 108 16.99 -19.50 -10.80
N LEU A 109 17.10 -20.33 -11.83
CA LEU A 109 16.70 -19.95 -13.20
C LEU A 109 15.18 -19.75 -13.30
N ILE A 110 14.38 -20.66 -12.72
CA ILE A 110 12.92 -20.53 -12.70
C ILE A 110 12.53 -19.25 -11.97
N HIS A 111 13.14 -18.96 -10.83
CA HIS A 111 12.93 -17.71 -10.08
C HIS A 111 13.14 -16.48 -10.95
N VAL A 112 14.34 -16.35 -11.55
CA VAL A 112 14.70 -15.20 -12.39
C VAL A 112 13.72 -15.07 -13.56
N PHE A 113 13.31 -16.18 -14.17
CA PHE A 113 12.33 -16.16 -15.24
C PHE A 113 10.95 -15.67 -14.76
N LEU A 114 10.42 -16.21 -13.66
CA LEU A 114 9.11 -15.82 -13.13
C LEU A 114 9.09 -14.37 -12.63
N SER A 115 10.18 -13.90 -12.02
CA SER A 115 10.34 -12.52 -11.52
C SER A 115 10.36 -11.49 -12.65
N ASN A 116 10.96 -11.81 -13.80
CA ASN A 116 11.00 -10.90 -14.96
C ASN A 116 9.74 -10.98 -15.82
N TYR A 117 8.90 -12.02 -15.66
CA TYR A 117 7.79 -12.29 -16.55
C TYR A 117 6.47 -12.62 -15.81
N PRO A 118 5.65 -11.61 -15.46
CA PRO A 118 4.43 -11.79 -14.63
C PRO A 118 3.39 -12.79 -15.18
N PHE A 119 3.25 -12.89 -16.50
CA PHE A 119 2.32 -13.85 -17.12
C PHE A 119 2.73 -15.31 -16.87
N ALA A 120 4.04 -15.59 -16.84
CA ALA A 120 4.58 -16.92 -16.56
C ALA A 120 4.34 -17.27 -15.09
N LYS A 121 4.39 -16.28 -14.19
CA LYS A 121 4.00 -16.46 -12.78
C LYS A 121 2.53 -16.87 -12.65
N LYS A 122 1.62 -16.23 -13.39
CA LYS A 122 0.19 -16.62 -13.42
C LYS A 122 -0.01 -18.04 -13.95
N HIS A 123 0.65 -18.39 -15.05
CA HIS A 123 0.62 -19.75 -15.62
C HIS A 123 1.17 -20.79 -14.64
N PHE A 124 2.32 -20.50 -14.03
CA PHE A 124 2.95 -21.35 -13.02
C PHE A 124 2.03 -21.62 -11.82
N SER A 125 1.36 -20.59 -11.29
CA SER A 125 0.35 -20.76 -10.25
C SER A 125 -0.83 -21.62 -10.70
N SER A 126 -1.33 -21.43 -11.93
CA SER A 126 -2.47 -22.20 -12.45
C SER A 126 -2.20 -23.70 -12.56
N MET A 127 -0.93 -24.07 -12.76
CA MET A 127 -0.48 -25.46 -12.83
C MET A 127 -0.02 -26.05 -11.49
N GLN A 128 -0.28 -25.38 -10.37
CA GLN A 128 0.28 -25.76 -9.05
C GLN A 128 1.81 -25.91 -9.10
N GLY A 129 2.48 -24.96 -9.76
CA GLY A 129 3.91 -25.03 -10.06
C GLY A 129 4.78 -25.16 -8.81
N TYR A 130 4.45 -24.46 -7.71
CA TYR A 130 5.16 -24.58 -6.44
C TYR A 130 5.10 -26.00 -5.88
N ARG A 131 3.89 -26.57 -5.83
CA ARG A 131 3.68 -27.95 -5.38
C ARG A 131 4.49 -28.95 -6.22
N THR A 132 4.41 -28.81 -7.54
CA THR A 132 5.09 -29.70 -8.48
C THR A 132 6.60 -29.61 -8.30
N LEU A 133 7.17 -28.39 -8.30
CA LEU A 133 8.59 -28.17 -8.08
C LEU A 133 9.08 -28.77 -6.76
N ILE A 134 8.40 -28.45 -5.65
CA ILE A 134 8.77 -28.96 -4.32
C ILE A 134 8.68 -30.50 -4.28
N SER A 135 7.65 -31.10 -4.89
CA SER A 135 7.53 -32.56 -4.97
C SER A 135 8.68 -33.19 -5.78
N THR A 136 9.09 -32.56 -6.87
CA THR A 136 10.25 -33.00 -7.66
C THR A 136 11.53 -32.92 -6.84
N LEU A 137 11.77 -31.80 -6.15
CA LEU A 137 12.96 -31.65 -5.30
C LEU A 137 13.01 -32.71 -4.18
N LYS A 138 11.86 -33.04 -3.58
CA LYS A 138 11.76 -34.11 -2.56
C LYS A 138 12.17 -35.49 -3.09
N THR A 139 11.91 -35.79 -4.37
CA THR A 139 12.35 -37.07 -4.97
C THR A 139 13.87 -37.20 -5.11
N MET A 140 14.61 -36.10 -4.96
CA MET A 140 16.07 -36.04 -5.09
C MET A 140 16.81 -36.18 -3.74
N GLY A 141 16.07 -36.43 -2.64
CA GLY A 141 16.62 -36.54 -1.28
C GLY A 141 16.61 -35.22 -0.50
N GLU A 142 17.38 -35.15 0.59
CA GLU A 142 17.50 -33.94 1.40
C GLU A 142 18.08 -32.77 0.58
N PRO A 143 17.41 -31.60 0.51
CA PRO A 143 17.87 -30.47 -0.28
C PRO A 143 19.12 -29.83 0.33
N GLN A 144 19.99 -29.30 -0.52
CA GLN A 144 21.06 -28.42 -0.04
C GLN A 144 20.48 -27.12 0.55
N GLN A 145 21.13 -26.59 1.59
CA GLN A 145 20.74 -25.32 2.19
C GLN A 145 20.67 -24.20 1.15
N SER A 146 21.58 -24.18 0.16
CA SER A 146 21.56 -23.22 -0.96
C SER A 146 20.28 -23.28 -1.81
N THR A 147 19.67 -24.47 -1.96
CA THR A 147 18.37 -24.62 -2.63
C THR A 147 17.26 -23.97 -1.81
N LEU A 148 17.25 -24.19 -0.48
CA LEU A 148 16.28 -23.58 0.42
C LEU A 148 16.45 -22.07 0.51
N GLU A 149 17.68 -21.56 0.58
CA GLU A 149 18.00 -20.13 0.48
C GLU A 149 17.44 -19.53 -0.81
N THR A 150 17.65 -20.23 -1.94
CA THR A 150 17.08 -19.78 -3.21
C THR A 150 15.55 -19.75 -3.15
N LEU A 151 14.87 -20.74 -2.56
CA LEU A 151 13.41 -20.72 -2.43
C LEU A 151 12.92 -19.64 -1.45
N LEU A 152 13.68 -19.36 -0.39
CA LEU A 152 13.41 -18.28 0.56
C LEU A 152 13.49 -16.90 -0.13
N GLU A 153 14.39 -16.71 -1.09
CA GLU A 153 14.44 -15.49 -1.93
C GLU A 153 13.11 -15.24 -2.68
N TRP A 154 12.38 -16.31 -3.04
CA TRP A 154 11.10 -16.19 -3.75
C TRP A 154 9.97 -15.67 -2.87
N LEU A 155 10.13 -15.74 -1.54
CA LEU A 155 9.10 -15.32 -0.59
C LEU A 155 8.92 -13.80 -0.57
N VAL A 156 10.00 -13.06 -0.81
CA VAL A 156 10.07 -11.60 -0.72
C VAL A 156 9.84 -10.89 -2.06
N GLU A 157 10.28 -11.51 -3.15
CA GLU A 157 10.29 -11.00 -4.54
C GLU A 157 9.95 -9.52 -4.78
N GLU A 158 11.00 -8.69 -4.74
CA GLU A 158 11.44 -7.89 -5.88
C GLU A 158 12.95 -8.16 -6.10
N THR A 159 13.37 -8.57 -7.30
CA THR A 159 14.81 -8.61 -7.67
C THR A 159 15.21 -7.32 -8.40
N PRO A 160 16.44 -6.78 -8.21
CA PRO A 160 17.53 -7.24 -7.36
C PRO A 160 17.67 -6.43 -6.05
N ARG A 161 18.19 -7.12 -5.03
CA ARG A 161 18.57 -6.66 -3.67
C ARG A 161 18.90 -5.15 -3.58
N LEU A 162 17.89 -4.35 -3.30
CA LEU A 162 18.04 -2.97 -2.84
C LEU A 162 17.49 -2.93 -1.42
N THR A 163 18.41 -2.74 -0.49
CA THR A 163 18.22 -2.73 0.96
C THR A 163 17.03 -1.86 1.38
N GLY A 164 15.96 -2.51 1.83
CA GLY A 164 14.73 -1.97 2.39
C GLY A 164 13.88 -3.13 2.93
N THR A 165 12.88 -2.87 3.76
CA THR A 165 12.03 -3.90 4.40
C THR A 165 11.36 -4.80 3.35
N SER A 166 11.82 -6.05 3.29
CA SER A 166 11.30 -7.12 2.44
C SER A 166 9.81 -7.37 2.68
N THR A 167 8.93 -6.95 1.77
CA THR A 167 7.50 -7.30 1.86
C THR A 167 7.31 -8.77 1.48
N LEU A 168 6.71 -9.57 2.36
CA LEU A 168 6.40 -10.96 2.06
C LEU A 168 5.27 -11.03 1.03
N ARG A 169 5.49 -11.66 -0.13
CA ARG A 169 4.51 -11.70 -1.23
C ARG A 169 4.07 -13.10 -1.64
N ASN A 170 4.82 -14.15 -1.29
CA ASN A 170 4.53 -15.52 -1.72
C ASN A 170 4.24 -16.45 -0.55
N LEU A 171 3.06 -16.29 0.06
CA LEU A 171 2.62 -17.11 1.19
C LEU A 171 2.40 -18.58 0.82
N GLU A 172 2.01 -18.85 -0.43
CA GLU A 172 1.82 -20.21 -0.92
C GLU A 172 3.12 -21.02 -0.81
N LEU A 173 4.23 -20.48 -1.30
CA LEU A 173 5.53 -21.15 -1.19
C LEU A 173 5.99 -21.28 0.28
N MET A 174 5.73 -20.28 1.12
CA MET A 174 6.03 -20.35 2.55
C MET A 174 5.35 -21.56 3.21
N ILE A 175 4.08 -21.78 2.90
CA ILE A 175 3.30 -22.92 3.40
C ILE A 175 3.87 -24.24 2.88
N HIS A 176 4.29 -24.31 1.61
CA HIS A 176 4.95 -25.51 1.07
C HIS A 176 6.29 -25.82 1.77
N LEU A 177 7.08 -24.79 2.11
CA LEU A 177 8.33 -24.94 2.86
C LEU A 177 8.06 -25.42 4.29
N LEU A 178 7.06 -24.87 4.97
CA LEU A 178 6.63 -25.34 6.30
C LEU A 178 6.23 -26.83 6.25
N HIS A 179 5.44 -27.24 5.27
CA HIS A 179 5.06 -28.65 5.11
C HIS A 179 6.23 -29.57 4.70
N TRP A 180 7.31 -29.02 4.15
CA TRP A 180 8.53 -29.78 3.87
C TRP A 180 9.39 -29.97 5.12
N LEU A 181 9.39 -29.01 6.05
CA LEU A 181 10.24 -29.04 7.25
C LEU A 181 10.26 -30.39 8.00
N PRO A 182 9.12 -31.07 8.29
CA PRO A 182 9.11 -32.36 8.99
C PRO A 182 9.79 -33.51 8.26
N GLN A 183 10.07 -33.35 6.96
CA GLN A 183 10.64 -34.38 6.08
C GLN A 183 12.15 -34.17 5.84
N LEU A 184 12.73 -33.10 6.41
CA LEU A 184 14.18 -32.89 6.38
C LEU A 184 14.84 -33.81 7.41
N GLU A 185 15.91 -34.49 7.02
CA GLU A 185 16.61 -35.47 7.87
C GLU A 185 17.46 -34.77 8.94
N SER A 186 18.05 -33.63 8.58
CA SER A 186 18.90 -32.81 9.44
C SER A 186 18.09 -31.92 10.37
N HIS A 187 18.14 -32.19 11.67
CA HIS A 187 17.57 -31.32 12.70
C HIS A 187 18.16 -29.90 12.70
N ALA A 188 19.41 -29.74 12.26
CA ALA A 188 20.02 -28.41 12.10
C ALA A 188 19.35 -27.63 10.96
N LEU A 189 19.06 -28.30 9.83
CA LEU A 189 18.38 -27.70 8.69
C LEU A 189 16.91 -27.38 9.01
N GLN A 190 16.22 -28.25 9.76
CA GLN A 190 14.87 -27.99 10.29
C GLN A 190 14.83 -26.71 11.13
N LEU A 191 15.77 -26.56 12.07
CA LEU A 191 15.86 -25.38 12.93
C LEU A 191 16.16 -24.13 12.10
N TRP A 192 17.18 -24.19 11.25
CA TRP A 192 17.57 -23.07 10.39
C TRP A 192 16.41 -22.58 9.53
N LEU A 193 15.66 -23.50 8.88
CA LEU A 193 14.52 -23.13 8.05
C LEU A 193 13.42 -22.46 8.88
N ALA A 194 13.10 -22.99 10.07
CA ALA A 194 12.12 -22.36 10.97
C ALA A 194 12.56 -20.95 11.44
N GLU A 195 13.85 -20.74 11.69
CA GLU A 195 14.41 -19.43 12.05
C GLU A 195 14.32 -18.43 10.90
N GLN A 196 14.63 -18.85 9.67
CA GLN A 196 14.52 -17.99 8.49
C GLN A 196 13.08 -17.56 8.25
N LEU A 197 12.13 -18.51 8.30
CA LEU A 197 10.71 -18.23 8.10
C LEU A 197 10.16 -17.25 9.16
N ASP A 198 10.52 -17.41 10.43
CA ASP A 198 10.12 -16.50 11.51
C ASP A 198 10.76 -15.11 11.35
N SER A 199 12.05 -15.05 11.01
CA SER A 199 12.80 -13.81 10.82
C SER A 199 12.20 -12.90 9.73
N MET A 200 11.73 -13.49 8.62
CA MET A 200 11.11 -12.76 7.51
C MET A 200 9.85 -11.98 7.90
N VAL A 201 9.15 -12.40 8.95
CA VAL A 201 7.87 -11.80 9.34
C VAL A 201 8.01 -10.82 10.49
N LYS A 202 8.98 -11.00 11.39
CA LYS A 202 9.17 -10.15 12.59
C LYS A 202 9.30 -8.66 12.32
N GLY A 203 9.97 -8.30 11.22
CA GLY A 203 10.29 -6.91 10.90
C GLY A 203 9.13 -6.09 10.35
N SER A 204 7.96 -6.70 10.07
CA SER A 204 6.84 -5.99 9.47
C SER A 204 5.51 -6.47 10.04
N LEU A 205 4.71 -5.55 10.60
CA LEU A 205 3.33 -5.86 10.99
C LEU A 205 2.51 -6.37 9.80
N ARG A 206 2.74 -5.79 8.62
CA ARG A 206 2.05 -6.18 7.39
C ARG A 206 2.31 -7.63 7.02
N SER A 207 3.59 -8.04 6.99
CA SER A 207 3.94 -9.45 6.78
C SER A 207 3.30 -10.37 7.81
N ARG A 208 3.25 -9.97 9.10
CA ARG A 208 2.60 -10.77 10.15
C ARG A 208 1.11 -10.94 9.92
N MET A 209 0.41 -9.86 9.56
CA MET A 209 -1.01 -9.90 9.24
C MET A 209 -1.31 -10.73 8.00
N ASP A 210 -0.48 -10.61 6.96
CA ASP A 210 -0.60 -11.39 5.73
C ASP A 210 -0.41 -12.88 6.02
N CYS A 211 0.59 -13.26 6.81
CA CYS A 211 0.75 -14.64 7.27
C CYS A 211 -0.46 -15.14 8.09
N ALA A 212 -0.98 -14.32 9.01
CA ALA A 212 -2.12 -14.68 9.85
C ALA A 212 -3.40 -14.89 9.01
N ARG A 213 -3.62 -14.07 7.98
CA ARG A 213 -4.78 -14.21 7.07
C ARG A 213 -4.57 -15.29 5.99
N GLY A 214 -3.33 -15.52 5.59
CA GLY A 214 -2.96 -16.36 4.45
C GLY A 214 -2.78 -17.85 4.76
N GLY A 215 -3.19 -18.33 5.94
CA GLY A 215 -3.15 -19.76 6.28
C GLY A 215 -1.79 -20.28 6.78
N VAL A 216 -0.87 -19.40 7.15
CA VAL A 216 0.44 -19.80 7.70
C VAL A 216 0.29 -20.37 9.12
N ILE A 217 -0.58 -19.79 9.95
CA ILE A 217 -0.86 -20.32 11.31
C ILE A 217 -1.35 -21.78 11.25
N PRO A 218 -2.39 -22.14 10.46
CA PRO A 218 -2.81 -23.52 10.28
C PRO A 218 -1.70 -24.45 9.80
N ALA A 219 -0.83 -23.99 8.89
CA ALA A 219 0.30 -24.77 8.40
C ALA A 219 1.32 -25.08 9.51
N VAL A 220 1.65 -24.08 10.36
CA VAL A 220 2.51 -24.30 11.53
C VAL A 220 1.87 -25.28 12.52
N ILE A 221 0.57 -25.16 12.79
CA ILE A 221 -0.18 -26.08 13.66
C ILE A 221 -0.16 -27.51 13.09
N HIS A 222 -0.37 -27.65 11.78
CA HIS A 222 -0.30 -28.94 11.10
C HIS A 222 1.09 -29.58 11.23
N VAL A 223 2.15 -28.80 11.04
CA VAL A 223 3.54 -29.25 11.22
C VAL A 223 3.79 -29.69 12.66
N LEU A 224 3.38 -28.89 13.64
CA LEU A 224 3.51 -29.21 15.06
C LEU A 224 2.81 -30.52 15.40
N SER A 225 1.61 -30.77 14.85
CA SER A 225 0.85 -32.01 15.10
C SER A 225 1.60 -33.30 14.71
N ARG A 226 2.64 -33.21 13.87
CA ARG A 226 3.49 -34.31 13.41
C ARG A 226 4.82 -34.39 14.17
N SER A 227 4.80 -34.12 15.47
CA SER A 227 5.99 -33.77 16.25
C SER A 227 7.10 -34.81 16.33
N SER A 228 6.82 -36.08 16.06
CA SER A 228 7.79 -37.16 16.19
C SER A 228 8.94 -37.05 15.18
N THR A 229 8.78 -36.27 14.11
CA THR A 229 9.81 -36.11 13.07
C THR A 229 10.60 -34.80 13.19
N ILE A 230 10.23 -33.91 14.11
CA ILE A 230 10.83 -32.58 14.25
C ILE A 230 11.70 -32.54 15.50
N GLY A 231 12.93 -32.02 15.37
CA GLY A 231 13.82 -31.82 16.51
C GLY A 231 13.27 -30.79 17.51
N GLY A 232 13.46 -31.03 18.81
CA GLY A 232 12.88 -30.20 19.87
C GLY A 232 13.21 -28.70 19.78
N LYS A 233 14.41 -28.33 19.29
CA LYS A 233 14.77 -26.92 19.05
C LYS A 233 13.92 -26.28 17.94
N ALA A 234 13.70 -27.00 16.84
CA ALA A 234 12.86 -26.54 15.74
C ALA A 234 11.39 -26.40 16.18
N VAL A 235 10.89 -27.32 17.03
CA VAL A 235 9.58 -27.18 17.67
C VAL A 235 9.49 -25.89 18.49
N GLY A 236 10.48 -25.62 19.36
CA GLY A 236 10.51 -24.38 20.15
C GLY A 236 10.50 -23.12 19.27
N GLN A 237 11.23 -23.16 18.15
CA GLN A 237 11.25 -22.07 17.18
C GLN A 237 9.92 -21.91 16.43
N LEU A 238 9.24 -23.01 16.06
CA LEU A 238 7.89 -22.97 15.47
C LEU A 238 6.84 -22.43 16.45
N LEU A 239 6.94 -22.76 17.74
CA LEU A 239 6.07 -22.17 18.77
C LEU A 239 6.32 -20.67 18.92
N LYS A 240 7.58 -20.22 18.89
CA LYS A 240 7.91 -18.78 18.87
C LYS A 240 7.36 -18.10 17.62
N PHE A 241 7.46 -18.75 16.47
CA PHE A 241 6.90 -18.23 15.23
C PHE A 241 5.36 -18.10 15.32
N LEU A 242 4.70 -19.12 15.89
CA LEU A 242 3.28 -19.09 16.18
C LEU A 242 2.90 -17.94 17.12
N VAL A 243 3.70 -17.65 18.16
CA VAL A 243 3.47 -16.47 19.02
C VAL A 243 3.55 -15.19 18.20
N THR A 244 4.58 -15.04 17.37
CA THR A 244 4.78 -13.86 16.52
C THR A 244 3.57 -13.59 15.61
N LEU A 245 2.96 -14.63 15.03
CA LEU A 245 1.79 -14.51 14.18
C LEU A 245 0.49 -14.34 14.98
N GLY A 246 0.26 -15.19 15.98
CA GLY A 246 -0.96 -15.23 16.78
C GLY A 246 -1.16 -14.00 17.67
N SER A 247 -0.08 -13.24 17.94
CA SER A 247 -0.15 -11.93 18.60
C SER A 247 -0.85 -10.86 17.75
N CYS A 248 -0.90 -11.03 16.42
CA CYS A 248 -1.56 -10.07 15.52
C CYS A 248 -3.04 -10.40 15.34
N SER A 249 -3.34 -11.66 15.03
CA SER A 249 -4.70 -12.15 14.83
C SER A 249 -4.73 -13.67 14.92
N ILE A 250 -5.77 -14.21 15.54
CA ILE A 250 -6.06 -15.64 15.54
C ILE A 250 -7.56 -15.86 15.38
N SER A 251 -7.94 -16.73 14.46
CA SER A 251 -9.32 -17.12 14.23
C SER A 251 -9.79 -18.17 15.25
N THR A 252 -11.11 -18.31 15.39
CA THR A 252 -11.70 -19.33 16.27
C THR A 252 -11.32 -20.75 15.85
N SER A 253 -11.17 -21.03 14.56
CA SER A 253 -10.76 -22.35 14.06
C SER A 253 -9.30 -22.66 14.39
N GLU A 254 -8.40 -21.70 14.22
CA GLU A 254 -6.99 -21.83 14.60
C GLU A 254 -6.83 -22.02 16.10
N LEU A 255 -7.55 -21.25 16.92
CA LEU A 255 -7.52 -21.39 18.38
C LEU A 255 -8.02 -22.77 18.82
N LYS A 256 -9.11 -23.27 18.21
CA LYS A 256 -9.61 -24.63 18.45
C LYS A 256 -8.56 -25.68 18.07
N ALA A 257 -7.84 -25.49 16.96
CA ALA A 257 -6.78 -26.40 16.54
C ALA A 257 -5.59 -26.40 17.51
N LEU A 258 -5.22 -25.24 18.07
CA LEU A 258 -4.21 -25.16 19.13
C LEU A 258 -4.64 -25.87 20.42
N PHE A 259 -5.89 -25.69 20.85
CA PHE A 259 -6.41 -26.42 22.00
C PHE A 259 -6.52 -27.92 21.75
N HIS A 260 -6.69 -28.34 20.50
CA HIS A 260 -6.65 -29.75 20.14
C HIS A 260 -5.25 -30.35 20.37
N LEU A 261 -4.16 -29.60 20.12
CA LEU A 261 -2.80 -30.05 20.40
C LEU A 261 -2.49 -30.22 21.90
N LEU A 262 -3.26 -29.56 22.78
CA LEU A 262 -3.13 -29.73 24.24
C LEU A 262 -3.83 -31.00 24.73
N ARG A 263 -4.69 -31.62 23.92
CA ARG A 263 -5.38 -32.84 24.33
C ARG A 263 -4.41 -34.02 24.30
N PRO A 264 -4.54 -34.97 25.25
CA PRO A 264 -3.85 -36.24 25.15
C PRO A 264 -4.21 -36.95 23.84
N ASN A 265 -3.25 -37.71 23.30
CA ASN A 265 -3.51 -38.57 22.15
C ASN A 265 -4.50 -39.70 22.51
N SER A 266 -4.87 -40.52 21.52
CA SER A 266 -5.77 -41.68 21.72
C SER A 266 -5.29 -42.69 22.75
N CYS A 267 -3.99 -42.68 23.09
CA CYS A 267 -3.37 -43.55 24.10
C CYS A 267 -3.29 -42.89 25.48
N GLY A 268 -3.80 -41.66 25.66
CA GLY A 268 -3.78 -40.93 26.92
C GLY A 268 -2.48 -40.18 27.22
N GLU A 269 -1.51 -40.19 26.31
CA GLU A 269 -0.23 -39.46 26.48
C GLU A 269 -0.37 -38.01 26.04
N GLN A 270 0.16 -37.10 26.84
CA GLN A 270 0.22 -35.68 26.48
C GLN A 270 1.30 -35.41 25.43
N HIS A 271 1.05 -34.38 24.62
CA HIS A 271 2.03 -33.92 23.67
C HIS A 271 3.30 -33.42 24.38
N GLN A 272 4.51 -33.77 23.88
CA GLN A 272 5.81 -33.40 24.47
C GLN A 272 6.05 -31.90 24.68
N TYR A 273 5.24 -31.05 24.04
CA TYR A 273 5.36 -29.59 24.10
C TYR A 273 4.10 -28.92 24.65
N THR A 274 3.25 -29.65 25.37
CA THR A 274 2.01 -29.12 25.99
C THR A 274 2.30 -27.87 26.83
N LEU A 275 3.28 -27.94 27.74
CA LEU A 275 3.66 -26.80 28.57
C LEU A 275 4.24 -25.62 27.75
N PRO A 276 5.22 -25.82 26.84
CA PRO A 276 5.65 -24.79 25.89
C PRO A 276 4.51 -24.16 25.08
N LEU A 277 3.52 -24.94 24.65
CA LEU A 277 2.37 -24.45 23.91
C LEU A 277 1.44 -23.60 24.79
N MET A 278 1.23 -24.00 26.06
CA MET A 278 0.51 -23.16 27.03
C MET A 278 1.22 -21.82 27.25
N TYR A 279 2.55 -21.83 27.37
CA TYR A 279 3.33 -20.58 27.44
C TYR A 279 3.19 -19.75 26.18
N ALA A 280 3.22 -20.37 24.99
CA ALA A 280 3.01 -19.68 23.72
C ALA A 280 1.63 -19.01 23.67
N LEU A 281 0.57 -19.72 24.05
CA LEU A 281 -0.79 -19.16 24.14
C LEU A 281 -0.87 -18.00 25.12
N SER A 282 -0.28 -18.13 26.31
CA SER A 282 -0.22 -17.00 27.26
C SER A 282 0.57 -15.81 26.70
N SER A 283 1.61 -16.07 25.90
CA SER A 283 2.45 -15.03 25.32
C SER A 283 1.76 -14.30 24.17
N MET A 284 0.93 -14.98 23.37
CA MET A 284 0.09 -14.34 22.35
C MET A 284 -0.89 -13.34 22.96
N VAL A 285 -1.42 -13.64 24.16
CA VAL A 285 -2.33 -12.73 24.88
C VAL A 285 -1.56 -11.56 25.52
N LYS A 286 -0.36 -11.83 26.03
CA LYS A 286 0.50 -10.84 26.71
C LYS A 286 1.35 -10.00 25.77
N SER A 287 1.38 -10.33 24.47
CA SER A 287 2.30 -9.74 23.50
C SER A 287 2.20 -8.21 23.54
N ASP A 288 3.37 -7.57 23.60
CA ASP A 288 3.55 -6.14 23.80
C ASP A 288 2.57 -5.31 22.98
N GLY A 289 1.80 -4.46 23.65
CA GLY A 289 0.96 -3.54 22.91
C GLY A 289 0.02 -2.64 23.67
N TRP A 290 0.28 -2.25 24.92
CA TRP A 290 -0.35 -1.00 25.41
C TRP A 290 -0.13 0.18 24.44
N LEU A 291 0.89 0.07 23.57
CA LEU A 291 1.31 1.04 22.56
C LEU A 291 0.67 0.87 21.17
N GLY A 292 -0.31 -0.02 20.95
CA GLY A 292 -0.91 -0.20 19.61
C GLY A 292 -2.37 -0.63 19.58
N ALA A 293 -3.07 -0.23 18.51
CA ALA A 293 -4.51 -0.45 18.35
C ALA A 293 -4.86 -1.94 18.24
N CYS A 294 -5.93 -2.37 18.93
CA CYS A 294 -6.46 -3.73 18.85
C CYS A 294 -7.25 -3.99 17.57
N HIS A 295 -7.91 -2.96 17.07
CA HIS A 295 -8.71 -2.97 15.85
C HIS A 295 -8.31 -1.75 15.03
N PHE A 296 -8.10 -1.94 13.74
CA PHE A 296 -7.72 -0.86 12.85
C PHE A 296 -8.12 -1.17 11.41
N PHE A 297 -8.34 -0.11 10.65
CA PHE A 297 -8.44 -0.12 9.20
C PHE A 297 -7.02 -0.21 8.62
N ASP A 298 -6.81 -1.10 7.65
CA ASP A 298 -5.51 -1.33 7.00
C ASP A 298 -5.63 -0.93 5.53
N PHE A 299 -5.06 0.23 5.17
CA PHE A 299 -5.11 0.79 3.81
C PHE A 299 -3.84 0.39 3.05
N ARG A 300 -4.00 -0.50 2.09
CA ARG A 300 -2.94 -1.15 1.33
C ARG A 300 -2.77 -0.54 -0.03
N ASP A 301 -3.86 -0.21 -0.70
CA ASP A 301 -3.86 0.27 -2.08
C ASP A 301 -4.19 1.76 -2.17
N PRO A 302 -3.74 2.46 -3.23
CA PRO A 302 -3.89 3.92 -3.34
C PRO A 302 -5.35 4.41 -3.40
N ASP A 303 -6.26 3.51 -3.77
CA ASP A 303 -7.69 3.71 -3.98
C ASP A 303 -8.55 3.24 -2.79
N GLU A 304 -7.94 2.62 -1.78
CA GLU A 304 -8.63 2.28 -0.55
C GLU A 304 -8.76 3.50 0.37
N GLY A 305 -9.90 3.60 1.06
CA GLY A 305 -10.19 4.69 1.98
C GLY A 305 -11.57 4.55 2.60
N ILE A 306 -11.87 5.42 3.56
CA ILE A 306 -13.21 5.53 4.16
C ILE A 306 -13.93 6.67 3.46
N VAL A 307 -15.07 6.37 2.85
CA VAL A 307 -15.98 7.36 2.29
C VAL A 307 -17.03 7.70 3.34
N ILE A 308 -17.12 8.97 3.70
CA ILE A 308 -18.11 9.48 4.65
C ILE A 308 -19.26 10.11 3.83
N PRO A 309 -20.53 9.80 4.15
CA PRO A 309 -21.66 10.42 3.49
C PRO A 309 -21.64 11.95 3.60
N ASN A 310 -22.20 12.64 2.60
CA ASN A 310 -22.27 14.10 2.60
C ASN A 310 -22.97 14.64 3.86
N ILE A 311 -22.36 15.61 4.52
CA ILE A 311 -22.87 16.25 5.74
C ILE A 311 -23.57 17.55 5.34
N LYS A 312 -24.88 17.47 5.10
CA LYS A 312 -25.69 18.61 4.60
C LYS A 312 -25.84 19.76 5.60
N LYS A 313 -25.66 19.49 6.90
CA LYS A 313 -25.77 20.50 7.96
C LYS A 313 -24.71 20.21 9.01
N TRP A 314 -23.72 21.09 9.09
CA TRP A 314 -22.71 21.01 10.12
C TRP A 314 -23.24 21.56 11.45
N PRO A 315 -23.09 20.83 12.58
CA PRO A 315 -23.74 21.19 13.83
C PRO A 315 -22.99 22.24 14.67
N GLY A 316 -21.78 22.65 14.29
CA GLY A 316 -20.96 23.58 15.08
C GLY A 316 -20.26 24.64 14.25
N SER A 317 -19.40 25.42 14.89
CA SER A 317 -18.71 26.54 14.25
C SER A 317 -17.28 26.23 13.81
N GLY A 318 -16.68 25.15 14.34
CA GLY A 318 -15.30 24.76 14.05
C GLY A 318 -15.22 23.36 13.46
N PHE A 319 -14.01 22.82 13.42
CA PHE A 319 -13.78 21.46 12.97
C PHE A 319 -12.61 20.89 13.76
N ALA A 320 -12.72 19.66 14.24
CA ALA A 320 -11.57 18.90 14.68
C ALA A 320 -11.60 17.47 14.16
N PHE A 321 -10.43 17.02 13.69
CA PHE A 321 -10.17 15.65 13.30
C PHE A 321 -9.25 15.03 14.35
N HIS A 322 -9.59 13.85 14.85
CA HIS A 322 -8.73 13.03 15.69
C HIS A 322 -8.61 11.63 15.09
N ALA A 323 -7.39 11.12 15.00
CA ALA A 323 -7.18 9.71 14.71
C ALA A 323 -5.90 9.16 15.35
N TRP A 324 -5.97 7.87 15.71
CA TRP A 324 -4.77 7.07 15.90
C TRP A 324 -4.33 6.51 14.55
N LEU A 325 -3.08 6.74 14.16
CA LEU A 325 -2.55 6.28 12.88
C LEU A 325 -1.16 5.67 13.01
N ARG A 326 -0.86 4.74 12.11
CA ARG A 326 0.45 4.10 11.98
C ARG A 326 0.83 4.08 10.52
N LEU A 327 1.90 4.78 10.17
CA LEU A 327 2.28 4.98 8.78
C LEU A 327 3.34 3.96 8.36
N GLU A 328 3.16 3.35 7.18
CA GLU A 328 4.20 2.47 6.61
C GLU A 328 5.36 3.33 6.08
N LYS A 329 6.59 2.86 6.31
CA LYS A 329 7.79 3.48 5.76
C LYS A 329 7.94 3.15 4.28
N LEU A 330 7.94 4.18 3.43
CA LEU A 330 8.03 4.00 1.97
C LEU A 330 9.47 4.17 1.48
N ASN A 331 9.88 3.35 0.53
CA ASN A 331 11.17 3.50 -0.17
C ASN A 331 11.01 4.53 -1.29
N VAL A 332 11.11 5.81 -0.95
CA VAL A 332 10.97 6.92 -1.89
C VAL A 332 12.26 7.06 -2.72
N ARG A 333 12.47 6.18 -3.70
CA ARG A 333 13.54 6.35 -4.69
C ARG A 333 12.99 6.15 -6.10
N LYS A 334 13.05 7.23 -6.90
CA LYS A 334 12.66 7.36 -8.32
C LYS A 334 11.18 7.60 -8.64
N GLU A 335 10.29 7.73 -7.66
CA GLU A 335 8.90 8.14 -7.94
C GLU A 335 8.78 9.67 -8.04
N ALA A 336 7.87 10.14 -8.89
CA ALA A 336 7.42 11.53 -8.88
C ALA A 336 6.89 11.89 -7.47
N PRO A 337 6.96 13.16 -7.06
CA PRO A 337 6.41 13.57 -5.77
C PRO A 337 4.94 13.15 -5.67
N PHE A 338 4.58 12.51 -4.56
CA PHE A 338 3.21 12.15 -4.23
C PHE A 338 2.95 12.44 -2.76
N ARG A 339 1.67 12.60 -2.43
CA ARG A 339 1.18 12.79 -1.07
C ARG A 339 0.23 11.66 -0.67
N ARG A 340 0.31 11.24 0.58
CA ARG A 340 -0.53 10.17 1.16
C ARG A 340 -1.65 10.83 1.94
N GLN A 341 -2.87 10.79 1.42
CA GLN A 341 -3.99 11.51 2.00
C GLN A 341 -4.35 10.92 3.37
N LEU A 342 -4.49 11.77 4.39
CA LEU A 342 -5.08 11.40 5.68
C LEU A 342 -6.58 11.68 5.66
N TYR A 343 -6.98 12.89 5.28
CA TYR A 343 -8.39 13.21 5.04
C TYR A 343 -8.56 14.33 4.02
N SER A 344 -9.74 14.40 3.41
CA SER A 344 -10.19 15.49 2.53
C SER A 344 -11.69 15.73 2.74
N PHE A 345 -12.06 16.96 3.10
CA PHE A 345 -13.44 17.40 3.27
C PHE A 345 -13.70 18.63 2.41
N THR A 346 -14.53 18.48 1.38
CA THR A 346 -14.86 19.58 0.48
C THR A 346 -16.08 20.35 0.98
N THR A 347 -16.01 21.67 0.95
CA THR A 347 -17.10 22.62 1.24
C THR A 347 -17.50 23.35 -0.05
N ALA A 348 -18.59 24.09 -0.03
CA ALA A 348 -19.01 24.90 -1.19
C ALA A 348 -17.99 25.95 -1.66
N ASN A 349 -17.04 26.35 -0.80
CA ASN A 349 -16.11 27.46 -1.08
C ASN A 349 -14.62 27.09 -0.90
N GLY A 350 -14.29 25.80 -0.78
CA GLY A 350 -12.93 25.33 -0.51
C GLY A 350 -12.89 23.91 0.08
N SER A 351 -11.76 23.48 0.62
CA SER A 351 -11.55 22.15 1.23
C SER A 351 -10.71 22.24 2.50
N LEU A 352 -10.91 21.29 3.41
CA LEU A 352 -10.01 20.99 4.52
C LEU A 352 -9.31 19.67 4.22
N GLU A 353 -7.98 19.70 4.18
CA GLU A 353 -7.17 18.55 3.81
C GLU A 353 -6.04 18.33 4.80
N SER A 354 -5.66 17.07 4.98
CA SER A 354 -4.41 16.71 5.62
C SER A 354 -3.82 15.50 4.93
N PHE A 355 -2.50 15.50 4.79
CA PHE A 355 -1.75 14.45 4.10
C PHE A 355 -0.33 14.34 4.64
N PHE A 356 0.32 13.23 4.30
CA PHE A 356 1.73 13.02 4.55
C PHE A 356 2.53 13.18 3.25
N THR A 357 3.69 13.82 3.33
CA THR A 357 4.67 13.73 2.24
C THR A 357 5.15 12.29 2.10
N ALA A 358 5.83 11.97 0.98
CA ALA A 358 6.41 10.66 0.78
C ALA A 358 7.39 10.25 1.93
N GLN A 359 8.02 11.22 2.59
CA GLN A 359 8.91 11.04 3.75
C GLN A 359 8.18 11.06 5.10
N GLY A 360 6.85 10.93 5.13
CA GLY A 360 6.08 10.81 6.37
C GLY A 360 5.89 12.11 7.17
N LYS A 361 6.16 13.27 6.56
CA LYS A 361 5.93 14.57 7.22
C LYS A 361 4.46 14.98 7.07
N LEU A 362 3.81 15.34 8.18
CA LEU A 362 2.42 15.79 8.18
C LEU A 362 2.30 17.20 7.60
N VAL A 363 1.32 17.40 6.72
CA VAL A 363 0.93 18.70 6.18
C VAL A 363 -0.58 18.85 6.37
N VAL A 364 -1.00 20.00 6.88
CA VAL A 364 -2.40 20.40 6.94
C VAL A 364 -2.61 21.49 5.91
N ALA A 365 -3.65 21.36 5.10
CA ALA A 365 -3.96 22.31 4.06
C ALA A 365 -5.41 22.78 4.12
N VAL A 366 -5.60 24.04 3.78
CA VAL A 366 -6.92 24.65 3.61
C VAL A 366 -6.95 25.28 2.24
N SER A 367 -7.90 24.85 1.40
CA SER A 367 -8.13 25.50 0.12
C SER A 367 -9.29 26.48 0.23
N THR A 368 -9.18 27.56 -0.53
CA THR A 368 -10.25 28.51 -0.80
C THR A 368 -10.46 28.57 -2.31
N LYS A 369 -11.43 29.36 -2.79
CA LYS A 369 -11.68 29.51 -4.24
C LYS A 369 -10.45 29.90 -5.09
N LYS A 370 -9.42 30.50 -4.50
CA LYS A 370 -8.25 31.03 -5.23
C LYS A 370 -6.93 30.50 -4.69
N ASP A 371 -6.81 30.44 -3.37
CA ASP A 371 -5.55 30.15 -2.70
C ASP A 371 -5.60 28.80 -1.98
N TYR A 372 -4.46 28.12 -1.99
CA TYR A 372 -4.17 26.92 -1.23
C TYR A 372 -3.14 27.23 -0.15
N TYR A 373 -3.57 27.13 1.11
CA TYR A 373 -2.76 27.38 2.29
C TYR A 373 -2.26 26.04 2.85
N ALA A 374 -0.96 25.77 2.77
CA ALA A 374 -0.36 24.53 3.24
C ALA A 374 0.59 24.78 4.42
N ILE A 375 0.46 23.99 5.46
CA ILE A 375 1.17 24.15 6.73
C ILE A 375 1.90 22.84 7.07
N PRO A 376 3.18 22.72 6.68
CA PRO A 376 3.99 21.56 7.04
C PRO A 376 4.34 21.56 8.52
N VAL A 377 4.17 20.43 9.20
CA VAL A 377 4.60 20.27 10.60
C VAL A 377 6.09 19.94 10.63
N GLU A 378 6.91 20.88 11.12
CA GLU A 378 8.37 20.75 11.14
C GLU A 378 8.89 19.85 12.28
N GLY A 379 10.04 19.22 12.04
CA GLY A 379 10.82 18.50 13.07
C GLY A 379 10.31 17.12 13.47
N ILE A 380 9.28 16.58 12.79
CA ILE A 380 8.70 15.25 13.08
C ILE A 380 8.31 14.57 11.77
N THR A 381 8.60 13.28 11.67
CA THR A 381 8.02 12.37 10.67
C THR A 381 7.32 11.22 11.38
N LEU A 382 6.22 10.73 10.81
CA LEU A 382 5.39 9.68 11.42
C LEU A 382 5.52 8.33 10.71
N ASP A 383 6.50 8.17 9.80
CA ASP A 383 6.80 6.94 9.05
C ASP A 383 7.75 5.99 9.80
N ASP A 384 7.73 6.02 11.13
CA ASP A 384 8.56 5.18 12.00
C ASP A 384 7.91 3.81 12.32
N GLU A 385 6.78 3.52 11.69
CA GLU A 385 5.98 2.31 11.89
C GLU A 385 5.46 2.14 13.34
N THR A 386 5.27 3.24 14.07
CA THR A 386 4.62 3.26 15.39
C THR A 386 3.26 3.97 15.34
N TRP A 387 2.49 3.85 16.43
CA TRP A 387 1.16 4.46 16.54
C TRP A 387 1.28 5.87 17.11
N HIS A 388 0.71 6.84 16.39
CA HIS A 388 0.64 8.23 16.82
C HIS A 388 -0.80 8.72 16.91
N SER A 389 -1.06 9.59 17.88
CA SER A 389 -2.30 10.36 17.96
C SER A 389 -2.13 11.66 17.19
N VAL A 390 -2.98 11.91 16.21
CA VAL A 390 -2.97 13.16 15.43
C VAL A 390 -4.30 13.86 15.57
N ASP A 391 -4.23 15.11 16.00
CA ASP A 391 -5.37 16.01 16.17
C ASP A 391 -5.16 17.26 15.31
N VAL A 392 -6.12 17.58 14.44
CA VAL A 392 -6.12 18.80 13.64
C VAL A 392 -7.36 19.60 13.97
N CYS A 393 -7.19 20.79 14.53
CA CYS A 393 -8.29 21.65 14.98
C CYS A 393 -8.31 22.97 14.19
N HIS A 394 -9.46 23.30 13.62
CA HIS A 394 -9.76 24.58 13.01
C HIS A 394 -10.75 25.35 13.89
N THR A 395 -10.30 26.48 14.42
CA THR A 395 -11.08 27.38 15.26
C THR A 395 -11.51 28.59 14.44
N PRO A 396 -12.82 28.84 14.27
CA PRO A 396 -13.30 30.00 13.52
C PRO A 396 -12.98 31.30 14.27
N ALA A 397 -12.84 32.37 13.51
CA ALA A 397 -12.77 33.72 14.07
C ALA A 397 -14.05 34.08 14.84
N ARG A 398 -13.91 34.55 16.10
CA ARG A 398 -15.04 34.96 16.94
C ARG A 398 -15.43 36.43 16.76
N ARG A 399 -14.54 37.25 16.19
CA ARG A 399 -14.74 38.69 15.99
C ARG A 399 -14.52 39.07 14.53
N PRO A 400 -15.24 40.06 14.00
CA PRO A 400 -14.92 40.65 12.70
C PRO A 400 -13.45 41.07 12.66
N PHE A 401 -12.77 40.85 11.54
CA PHE A 401 -11.36 41.23 11.30
C PHE A 401 -10.30 40.44 12.10
N THR A 402 -10.68 39.32 12.73
CA THR A 402 -9.71 38.34 13.27
C THR A 402 -9.61 37.13 12.34
N ASN A 403 -8.41 36.59 12.19
CA ASN A 403 -8.22 35.37 11.41
C ASN A 403 -8.68 34.14 12.21
N SER A 404 -9.10 33.10 11.49
CA SER A 404 -9.30 31.79 12.10
C SER A 404 -7.95 31.19 12.46
N THR A 405 -7.92 30.28 13.44
CA THR A 405 -6.70 29.61 13.85
C THR A 405 -6.75 28.13 13.53
N MET A 406 -5.63 27.57 13.10
CA MET A 406 -5.44 26.14 12.92
C MET A 406 -4.35 25.67 13.87
N SER A 407 -4.62 24.61 14.61
CA SER A 407 -3.65 23.98 15.52
C SER A 407 -3.54 22.49 15.28
N VAL A 408 -2.32 21.97 15.29
CA VAL A 408 -2.02 20.54 15.16
C VAL A 408 -1.39 20.03 16.44
N PHE A 409 -1.92 18.93 16.94
CA PHE A 409 -1.34 18.19 18.04
C PHE A 409 -0.89 16.81 17.55
N ILE A 410 0.28 16.39 18.01
CA ILE A 410 0.82 15.05 17.77
C ILE A 410 1.21 14.48 19.13
N ASP A 411 0.67 13.31 19.45
CA ASP A 411 0.89 12.59 20.71
C ASP A 411 0.60 13.46 21.95
N GLY A 412 -0.54 14.16 21.89
CA GLY A 412 -1.01 15.04 22.96
C GLY A 412 -0.27 16.37 23.08
N ARG A 413 0.71 16.67 22.21
CA ARG A 413 1.52 17.90 22.25
C ARG A 413 1.22 18.80 21.07
N GLN A 414 0.96 20.08 21.33
CA GLN A 414 0.77 21.09 20.27
C GLN A 414 2.09 21.27 19.50
N ARG A 415 2.06 21.05 18.19
CA ARG A 415 3.22 21.20 17.29
C ARG A 415 3.17 22.47 16.47
N VAL A 416 1.96 22.85 16.04
CA VAL A 416 1.71 24.03 15.21
C VAL A 416 0.46 24.74 15.71
N SER A 417 0.47 26.07 15.69
CA SER A 417 -0.71 26.91 15.91
C SER A 417 -0.53 28.21 15.12
N VAL A 418 -1.31 28.38 14.05
CA VAL A 418 -1.12 29.45 13.07
C VAL A 418 -2.44 30.12 12.72
N GLN A 419 -2.39 31.35 12.23
CA GLN A 419 -3.55 32.02 11.67
C GLN A 419 -3.71 31.65 10.20
N VAL A 420 -4.89 31.18 9.81
CA VAL A 420 -5.19 30.79 8.43
C VAL A 420 -6.64 31.13 8.09
N LYS A 421 -6.90 31.46 6.83
CA LYS A 421 -8.28 31.63 6.36
C LYS A 421 -8.99 30.29 6.38
N LEU A 422 -10.26 30.29 6.82
CA LEU A 422 -11.09 29.10 6.89
C LEU A 422 -12.29 29.26 5.96
N PRO A 423 -12.59 28.27 5.08
CA PRO A 423 -13.81 28.29 4.29
C PRO A 423 -15.04 28.15 5.20
N SER A 424 -16.23 28.39 4.62
CA SER A 424 -17.48 28.20 5.34
C SER A 424 -17.71 26.71 5.63
N LEU A 425 -17.90 26.38 6.91
CA LEU A 425 -18.12 25.01 7.37
C LEU A 425 -19.62 24.65 7.45
N SER A 426 -20.48 25.20 6.58
CA SER A 426 -21.94 24.97 6.68
C SER A 426 -22.35 23.55 6.31
N GLU A 427 -21.70 23.00 5.30
CA GLU A 427 -21.93 21.66 4.76
C GLU A 427 -20.64 21.10 4.19
N PHE A 428 -20.55 19.77 4.16
CA PHE A 428 -19.45 19.05 3.54
C PHE A 428 -19.96 18.06 2.49
N SER A 429 -19.37 18.13 1.31
CA SER A 429 -19.53 17.19 0.21
C SER A 429 -18.22 16.43 0.00
N GLN A 430 -18.27 15.19 -0.51
CA GLN A 430 -17.05 14.42 -0.82
C GLN A 430 -16.09 14.31 0.38
N CYS A 431 -16.57 13.68 1.44
CA CYS A 431 -15.81 13.51 2.68
C CYS A 431 -15.05 12.17 2.63
N HIS A 432 -13.73 12.22 2.68
CA HIS A 432 -12.88 11.04 2.54
C HIS A 432 -11.79 11.00 3.60
N VAL A 433 -11.48 9.81 4.08
CA VAL A 433 -10.33 9.54 4.95
C VAL A 433 -9.49 8.45 4.30
N ALA A 434 -8.17 8.61 4.34
CA ALA A 434 -7.18 7.71 3.76
C ALA A 434 -7.25 7.48 2.24
N CYS A 435 -8.14 8.17 1.51
CA CYS A 435 -8.36 7.99 0.07
C CYS A 435 -7.60 9.03 -0.77
N GLY A 436 -7.00 8.61 -1.89
CA GLY A 436 -6.46 9.55 -2.88
C GLY A 436 -7.55 10.23 -3.70
N ASN A 437 -7.34 11.50 -4.07
CA ASN A 437 -8.25 12.21 -4.98
C ASN A 437 -8.04 11.70 -6.42
N SER A 438 -8.79 10.69 -6.86
CA SER A 438 -8.74 10.19 -8.26
C SER A 438 -9.86 10.74 -9.17
N ASN A 439 -10.60 11.76 -8.72
CA ASN A 439 -11.69 12.35 -9.48
C ASN A 439 -11.22 13.56 -10.32
N GLU A 440 -10.42 13.29 -11.35
CA GLU A 440 -10.57 14.02 -12.62
C GLU A 440 -11.06 13.00 -13.67
N PRO A 441 -12.17 13.28 -14.39
CA PRO A 441 -12.52 12.47 -15.54
C PRO A 441 -11.39 12.63 -16.57
N THR A 442 -10.63 11.55 -16.77
CA THR A 442 -9.70 11.45 -17.88
C THR A 442 -10.48 11.62 -19.17
N THR A 443 -10.45 12.82 -19.73
CA THR A 443 -10.76 13.02 -21.15
C THR A 443 -9.88 12.05 -21.94
N PRO A 444 -10.44 11.22 -22.85
CA PRO A 444 -9.64 10.30 -23.63
C PRO A 444 -8.89 11.12 -24.68
N THR A 445 -7.67 11.56 -24.36
CA THR A 445 -6.77 12.13 -25.35
C THR A 445 -6.35 11.02 -26.28
N SER A 446 -6.90 11.08 -27.49
CA SER A 446 -6.64 10.18 -28.60
C SER A 446 -5.16 10.18 -28.99
N GLU A 447 -4.40 9.19 -28.53
CA GLU A 447 -3.17 8.78 -29.23
C GLU A 447 -3.51 7.74 -30.29
N ARG A 448 -3.46 8.22 -31.54
CA ARG A 448 -3.64 7.47 -32.78
C ARG A 448 -2.77 6.22 -32.80
N ARG A 449 -3.40 5.03 -32.79
CA ARG A 449 -2.84 3.84 -33.42
C ARG A 449 -2.95 3.99 -34.94
N ALA A 450 -1.81 4.19 -35.59
CA ALA A 450 -1.66 3.90 -37.00
C ALA A 450 -1.49 2.39 -37.19
N ALA A 451 -2.46 1.72 -37.81
CA ALA A 451 -2.25 0.52 -38.61
C ALA A 451 -3.50 0.20 -39.43
N ASN A 452 -3.30 0.11 -40.74
CA ASN A 452 -4.25 -0.21 -41.79
C ASN A 452 -5.07 -1.49 -41.53
N SER A 453 -6.35 -1.47 -41.90
CA SER A 453 -6.91 -2.53 -42.75
C SER A 453 -8.06 -2.00 -43.60
N ARG A 454 -7.99 -2.32 -44.90
CA ARG A 454 -8.97 -2.05 -45.95
C ARG A 454 -10.04 -3.14 -45.95
N ALA A 455 -11.30 -2.77 -46.16
CA ALA A 455 -12.33 -3.43 -47.00
C ALA A 455 -13.72 -2.88 -46.60
N SER A 456 -14.33 -2.01 -47.41
CA SER A 456 -15.39 -2.32 -48.41
C SER A 456 -16.81 -2.25 -47.82
N GLY A 457 -17.54 -1.16 -48.10
CA GLY A 457 -18.86 -1.15 -48.77
C GLY A 457 -20.02 -1.27 -47.75
N ASP A 458 -21.14 -0.55 -47.77
CA ASP A 458 -21.79 0.33 -48.73
C ASP A 458 -22.66 1.35 -47.97
N SER A 459 -23.02 2.40 -48.69
CA SER A 459 -24.01 3.46 -48.46
C SER A 459 -25.33 3.06 -47.77
N ILE A 460 -25.96 4.01 -47.04
CA ILE A 460 -27.27 4.63 -47.38
C ILE A 460 -27.64 5.74 -46.36
N THR A 461 -28.32 6.72 -46.93
CA THR A 461 -28.82 8.04 -46.55
C THR A 461 -29.83 8.16 -45.39
N SER A 462 -29.90 9.38 -44.82
CA SER A 462 -31.12 10.21 -44.53
C SER A 462 -30.98 10.89 -43.16
N GLY A 463 -30.91 12.22 -43.05
CA GLY A 463 -32.07 13.13 -42.93
C GLY A 463 -32.52 13.19 -41.46
N MET A 464 -32.72 14.32 -40.77
CA MET A 464 -33.07 15.69 -41.10
C MET A 464 -32.72 16.59 -39.90
N LEU A 465 -32.28 17.82 -40.17
CA LEU A 465 -32.59 18.99 -39.32
C LEU A 465 -33.97 19.52 -39.74
N PRO A 466 -34.61 20.37 -38.91
CA PRO A 466 -34.77 21.72 -39.45
C PRO A 466 -34.43 22.83 -38.47
N GLU A 467 -33.84 23.85 -39.08
CA GLU A 467 -33.68 25.24 -38.67
C GLU A 467 -35.04 25.94 -38.47
N HIS A 468 -35.07 27.01 -37.66
CA HIS A 468 -35.16 28.40 -38.15
C HIS A 468 -35.58 29.39 -37.04
N GLY A 469 -34.97 30.58 -37.07
CA GLY A 469 -35.45 31.77 -36.36
C GLY A 469 -34.42 32.91 -36.32
N LEU A 470 -34.31 33.64 -37.43
CA LEU A 470 -33.40 34.77 -37.71
C LEU A 470 -33.90 36.13 -37.18
N GLY A 471 -32.94 37.04 -36.95
CA GLY A 471 -33.07 38.50 -37.05
C GLY A 471 -32.34 39.25 -35.93
N GLY A 472 -31.41 40.18 -36.12
CA GLY A 472 -30.73 40.79 -37.27
C GLY A 472 -29.70 41.82 -36.74
N SER A 473 -28.63 42.08 -37.53
CA SER A 473 -27.82 43.33 -37.73
C SER A 473 -27.70 44.38 -36.60
N GLU A 474 -26.56 45.03 -36.28
CA GLU A 474 -25.37 45.47 -37.03
C GLU A 474 -24.27 46.03 -36.08
N GLU A 475 -23.00 45.88 -36.48
CA GLU A 475 -21.77 46.70 -36.28
C GLU A 475 -21.15 47.10 -34.89
N HIS A 476 -19.81 46.93 -34.87
CA HIS A 476 -18.75 47.22 -33.88
C HIS A 476 -18.35 48.73 -33.81
N PRO A 477 -17.45 49.26 -32.91
CA PRO A 477 -16.27 48.59 -32.28
C PRO A 477 -15.85 49.01 -30.84
N GLY A 478 -14.90 48.26 -30.25
CA GLY A 478 -13.86 48.83 -29.36
C GLY A 478 -13.81 48.44 -27.87
N GLN A 479 -12.77 47.67 -27.51
CA GLN A 479 -11.98 47.64 -26.25
C GLN A 479 -12.61 47.94 -24.86
N GLY A 480 -12.34 47.07 -23.87
CA GLY A 480 -12.29 47.47 -22.46
C GLY A 480 -12.44 46.33 -21.44
N VAL A 481 -11.55 46.31 -20.45
CA VAL A 481 -11.38 45.29 -19.38
C VAL A 481 -12.34 45.55 -18.20
N ALA A 482 -12.58 44.49 -17.40
CA ALA A 482 -13.04 44.45 -15.99
C ALA A 482 -14.54 44.27 -15.70
N GLY A 483 -14.82 43.30 -14.80
CA GLY A 483 -16.14 43.07 -14.21
C GLY A 483 -16.12 41.97 -13.14
N SER A 484 -15.49 42.25 -11.99
CA SER A 484 -15.63 41.46 -10.76
C SER A 484 -16.52 42.24 -9.80
N GLY A 485 -17.68 41.69 -9.43
CA GLY A 485 -18.58 42.33 -8.46
C GLY A 485 -19.78 41.45 -8.15
N GLY A 486 -19.66 40.60 -7.13
CA GLY A 486 -20.71 39.66 -6.73
C GLY A 486 -20.50 39.09 -5.33
N PHE A 487 -20.18 39.93 -4.36
CA PHE A 487 -20.23 39.62 -2.93
C PHE A 487 -20.82 40.84 -2.23
N LEU A 488 -21.69 40.62 -1.22
CA LEU A 488 -22.48 41.61 -0.45
C LEU A 488 -23.94 41.78 -0.92
N ARG A 489 -24.75 40.73 -0.83
CA ARG A 489 -26.22 40.89 -0.85
C ARG A 489 -26.98 40.48 0.41
N ASN A 490 -26.34 39.87 1.43
CA ASN A 490 -27.05 39.35 2.61
C ASN A 490 -26.48 39.85 3.95
N SER A 491 -26.37 41.16 4.15
CA SER A 491 -26.17 41.76 5.48
C SER A 491 -26.81 43.16 5.55
N ALA A 492 -27.28 43.57 6.73
CA ALA A 492 -27.92 44.88 6.94
C ALA A 492 -26.97 46.07 6.62
N LEU A 493 -25.66 45.84 6.67
CA LEU A 493 -24.62 46.80 6.22
C LEU A 493 -24.46 46.85 4.68
N GLY A 494 -24.83 45.79 3.97
CA GLY A 494 -24.78 45.73 2.50
C GLY A 494 -25.79 46.66 1.82
N SER A 495 -26.93 46.94 2.45
CA SER A 495 -27.95 47.86 1.91
C SER A 495 -27.57 49.34 2.02
N PHE A 496 -26.63 49.70 2.91
CA PHE A 496 -26.18 51.09 3.09
C PHE A 496 -25.03 51.48 2.17
N LEU A 497 -24.30 50.49 1.61
CA LEU A 497 -23.07 50.72 0.85
C LEU A 497 -23.13 50.22 -0.60
N SER A 498 -24.26 49.68 -1.06
CA SER A 498 -24.42 49.09 -2.41
C SER A 498 -24.45 50.09 -3.57
N GLY A 499 -23.93 51.31 -3.38
CA GLY A 499 -23.85 52.33 -4.42
C GLY A 499 -22.58 53.17 -4.41
N TRP A 500 -21.61 52.87 -3.53
CA TRP A 500 -20.42 53.71 -3.35
C TRP A 500 -19.14 52.94 -3.65
N ASP A 501 -18.31 53.57 -4.47
CA ASP A 501 -16.99 53.12 -4.91
C ASP A 501 -16.02 53.07 -3.71
N THR A 502 -15.46 51.90 -3.42
CA THR A 502 -14.62 51.65 -2.23
C THR A 502 -13.33 52.48 -2.25
N ASP A 503 -12.81 52.81 -3.42
CA ASP A 503 -11.63 53.67 -3.57
C ASP A 503 -11.95 55.15 -3.32
N LYS A 504 -13.23 55.56 -3.44
CA LYS A 504 -13.71 56.88 -3.04
C LYS A 504 -13.92 57.02 -1.52
N ILE A 505 -14.23 55.94 -0.81
CA ILE A 505 -14.36 55.97 0.66
C ILE A 505 -12.99 56.18 1.32
N PHE A 506 -11.93 55.54 0.81
CA PHE A 506 -10.58 55.67 1.36
C PHE A 506 -9.88 56.99 1.02
N SER A 507 -10.42 57.77 0.08
CA SER A 507 -9.97 59.13 -0.24
C SER A 507 -10.81 60.23 0.42
N MET A 508 -12.04 59.92 0.89
CA MET A 508 -12.94 60.90 1.52
C MET A 508 -13.04 60.81 3.05
N ALA A 509 -12.42 59.82 3.71
CA ALA A 509 -12.42 59.70 5.17
C ALA A 509 -10.99 59.47 5.72
N PRO A 510 -10.31 60.52 6.21
CA PRO A 510 -8.98 60.43 6.84
C PRO A 510 -8.96 59.68 8.19
N SER A 511 -10.12 59.21 8.68
CA SER A 511 -10.31 58.71 10.05
C SER A 511 -10.51 57.19 10.15
N VAL A 512 -10.29 56.40 9.09
CA VAL A 512 -10.22 54.94 9.22
C VAL A 512 -8.92 54.60 9.98
N PRO A 513 -8.99 53.95 11.17
CA PRO A 513 -7.80 53.61 11.93
C PRO A 513 -6.84 52.75 11.10
N VAL A 514 -5.54 53.08 11.14
CA VAL A 514 -4.47 52.34 10.44
C VAL A 514 -4.51 50.82 10.75
N ASN A 515 -5.01 50.45 11.93
CA ASN A 515 -5.21 49.05 12.35
C ASN A 515 -6.23 48.26 11.51
N LEU A 516 -7.19 48.92 10.85
CA LEU A 516 -8.12 48.25 9.94
C LEU A 516 -7.46 47.96 8.59
N ARG A 517 -6.59 48.84 8.08
CA ARG A 517 -5.82 48.59 6.85
C ARG A 517 -4.78 47.48 7.03
N SER A 518 -4.15 47.38 8.21
CA SER A 518 -3.19 46.30 8.49
C SER A 518 -3.85 44.93 8.71
N ALA A 519 -5.10 44.87 9.16
CA ALA A 519 -5.84 43.61 9.34
C ALA A 519 -6.27 42.96 8.00
N PHE A 520 -6.43 43.74 6.93
CA PHE A 520 -6.77 43.23 5.60
C PHE A 520 -5.56 42.77 4.78
N ASN A 521 -4.36 43.28 5.10
CA ASN A 521 -3.10 43.03 4.40
C ASN A 521 -2.03 42.40 5.30
N ALA A 522 -2.42 41.70 6.37
CA ALA A 522 -1.46 40.94 7.16
C ALA A 522 -0.86 39.84 6.28
N ASP A 523 0.47 39.87 6.10
CA ASP A 523 1.18 38.78 5.45
C ASP A 523 0.82 37.46 6.15
N PRO A 524 0.67 36.36 5.41
CA PRO A 524 0.41 35.06 6.01
C PRO A 524 1.54 34.73 7.00
N ASP A 525 1.18 33.98 8.05
CA ASP A 525 2.17 33.49 9.02
C ASP A 525 3.33 32.81 8.27
N PRO A 526 4.61 33.07 8.63
CA PRO A 526 5.77 32.56 7.88
C PRO A 526 5.82 31.03 7.78
N SER A 527 5.08 30.32 8.62
CA SER A 527 4.93 28.86 8.57
C SER A 527 3.87 28.36 7.58
N VAL A 528 3.13 29.27 6.93
CA VAL A 528 2.08 28.98 5.96
C VAL A 528 2.59 29.20 4.54
N SER A 529 2.68 28.13 3.76
CA SER A 529 2.97 28.20 2.33
C SER A 529 1.68 28.49 1.56
N VAL A 530 1.61 29.63 0.88
CA VAL A 530 0.47 30.01 0.04
C VAL A 530 0.82 29.76 -1.41
N THR A 531 0.01 28.95 -2.09
CA THR A 531 0.15 28.64 -3.52
C THR A 531 -1.17 28.83 -4.24
N PRO A 532 -1.17 29.19 -5.54
CA PRO A 532 -2.39 29.16 -6.34
C PRO A 532 -3.02 27.77 -6.31
N LEU A 533 -4.35 27.70 -6.23
CA LEU A 533 -5.07 26.42 -6.15
C LEU A 533 -4.71 25.49 -7.32
N GLU A 534 -4.47 26.02 -8.52
CA GLU A 534 -4.19 25.24 -9.72
C GLU A 534 -2.79 24.60 -9.74
N SER A 535 -1.83 25.12 -8.96
CA SER A 535 -0.44 24.64 -8.95
C SER A 535 -0.11 23.76 -7.75
N HIS A 536 -1.05 23.55 -6.82
CA HIS A 536 -0.77 22.85 -5.57
C HIS A 536 -0.31 21.38 -5.79
N GLU A 537 -0.81 20.70 -6.82
CA GLU A 537 -0.36 19.33 -7.16
C GLU A 537 1.07 19.29 -7.71
N GLN A 538 1.51 20.33 -8.42
CA GLN A 538 2.90 20.43 -8.88
C GLN A 538 3.87 20.59 -7.70
N VAL A 539 3.42 21.26 -6.64
CA VAL A 539 4.22 21.51 -5.42
C VAL A 539 4.21 20.31 -4.49
N TRP A 540 3.03 19.73 -4.22
CA TRP A 540 2.83 18.70 -3.20
C TRP A 540 2.70 17.28 -3.74
N GLY A 541 2.66 17.13 -5.08
CA GLY A 541 2.49 15.85 -5.74
C GLY A 541 1.04 15.36 -5.81
N LEU A 542 0.86 14.28 -6.56
CA LEU A 542 -0.43 13.61 -6.74
C LEU A 542 -0.89 12.95 -5.43
N SER A 543 -2.19 13.02 -5.17
CA SER A 543 -2.81 12.38 -4.01
C SER A 543 -2.93 10.86 -4.20
N ARG A 544 -2.50 10.11 -3.18
CA ARG A 544 -2.60 8.65 -3.10
C ARG A 544 -3.18 8.27 -1.74
N GLY A 545 -3.71 7.06 -1.62
CA GLY A 545 -4.17 6.52 -0.35
C GLY A 545 -3.08 6.49 0.72
N LEU A 546 -3.50 6.38 1.98
CA LEU A 546 -2.64 6.57 3.16
C LEU A 546 -1.44 5.60 3.22
N LYS A 547 -1.57 4.37 2.70
CA LYS A 547 -0.59 3.28 2.85
C LYS A 547 -0.24 3.04 4.32
N GLY A 548 -1.19 2.69 5.16
CA GLY A 548 -0.98 2.61 6.60
C GLY A 548 -2.23 2.16 7.33
N GLN A 549 -2.20 2.24 8.65
CA GLN A 549 -3.31 1.86 9.50
C GLN A 549 -3.93 3.06 10.20
N ILE A 550 -5.26 3.06 10.34
CA ILE A 550 -6.00 3.98 11.22
C ILE A 550 -6.77 3.16 12.25
N GLY A 551 -6.61 3.48 13.53
CA GLY A 551 -7.36 2.91 14.63
C GLY A 551 -8.73 3.59 14.75
N SER A 552 -8.99 4.20 15.90
CA SER A 552 -10.18 5.04 16.10
C SER A 552 -10.05 6.38 15.35
N LEU A 553 -11.16 6.80 14.75
CA LEU A 553 -11.30 8.05 13.98
C LEU A 553 -12.49 8.84 14.54
N CYS A 554 -12.28 10.10 14.89
CA CYS A 554 -13.34 11.00 15.38
C CYS A 554 -13.35 12.33 14.61
N LEU A 555 -14.54 12.85 14.34
CA LEU A 555 -14.76 14.22 13.88
C LEU A 555 -15.60 14.98 14.90
N PHE A 556 -15.20 16.22 15.19
CA PHE A 556 -15.91 17.10 16.11
C PHE A 556 -16.31 18.41 15.43
N SER A 557 -17.46 18.94 15.84
CA SER A 557 -18.03 20.20 15.33
C SER A 557 -17.45 21.46 15.97
N GLU A 558 -16.52 21.27 16.91
CA GLU A 558 -15.81 22.32 17.61
C GLU A 558 -14.33 21.94 17.74
N PRO A 559 -13.42 22.92 17.86
CA PRO A 559 -12.02 22.65 18.12
C PRO A 559 -11.82 21.99 19.49
N LEU A 560 -10.89 21.05 19.57
CA LEU A 560 -10.53 20.39 20.81
C LEU A 560 -9.62 21.29 21.66
N GLN A 561 -9.85 21.28 22.97
CA GLN A 561 -8.96 21.92 23.94
C GLN A 561 -7.75 21.03 24.22
N ALA A 562 -6.64 21.62 24.69
CA ALA A 562 -5.43 20.85 25.02
C ALA A 562 -5.66 19.77 26.08
N SER A 563 -6.57 19.99 27.04
CA SER A 563 -6.99 18.98 28.03
C SER A 563 -7.69 17.80 27.37
N GLN A 564 -8.62 18.06 26.46
CA GLN A 564 -9.37 17.06 25.71
C GLN A 564 -8.44 16.24 24.80
N VAL A 565 -7.53 16.90 24.07
CA VAL A 565 -6.50 16.25 23.26
C VAL A 565 -5.61 15.36 24.12
N LYS A 566 -5.16 15.86 25.27
CA LYS A 566 -4.35 15.08 26.21
C LYS A 566 -5.13 13.86 26.72
N MET A 567 -6.41 14.01 27.02
CA MET A 567 -7.27 12.92 27.45
C MET A 567 -7.38 11.83 26.36
N MET A 568 -7.70 12.20 25.13
CA MET A 568 -7.76 11.29 23.97
C MET A 568 -6.44 10.53 23.78
N TYR A 569 -5.30 11.24 23.85
CA TYR A 569 -3.97 10.64 23.75
C TYR A 569 -3.66 9.68 24.92
N THR A 570 -3.92 10.09 26.17
CA THR A 570 -3.66 9.26 27.35
C THR A 570 -4.54 8.01 27.42
N GLY A 571 -5.73 8.04 26.77
CA GLY A 571 -6.56 6.86 26.59
C GLY A 571 -5.87 5.78 25.75
N GLY A 572 -4.95 6.16 24.86
CA GLY A 572 -4.21 5.24 24.02
C GLY A 572 -5.03 4.62 22.88
N PRO A 573 -4.38 3.95 21.93
CA PRO A 573 -5.02 3.42 20.72
C PRO A 573 -5.92 2.19 20.97
N ARG A 574 -5.94 1.64 22.19
CA ARG A 574 -6.76 0.48 22.56
C ARG A 574 -8.10 0.83 23.19
N ASN A 575 -8.32 2.10 23.56
CA ASN A 575 -9.47 2.49 24.35
C ASN A 575 -10.73 2.67 23.49
N TYR A 576 -11.40 1.55 23.18
CA TYR A 576 -12.71 1.53 22.53
C TYR A 576 -13.87 1.93 23.47
N THR A 577 -13.56 2.26 24.73
CA THR A 577 -14.53 2.66 25.76
C THR A 577 -14.42 4.15 26.11
N LEU A 578 -13.66 4.92 25.34
CA LEU A 578 -13.34 6.32 25.63
C LEU A 578 -14.59 7.17 25.89
N PHE A 579 -15.66 6.91 25.15
CA PHE A 579 -16.94 7.61 25.25
C PHE A 579 -18.00 6.91 26.10
N LYS A 580 -17.69 5.75 26.72
CA LYS A 580 -18.69 4.99 27.49
C LYS A 580 -18.88 5.49 28.92
N ASN A 581 -17.94 6.27 29.44
CA ASN A 581 -18.00 6.79 30.80
C ASN A 581 -18.52 8.23 30.80
N GLU A 582 -19.83 8.37 30.64
CA GLU A 582 -20.52 9.67 30.54
C GLU A 582 -20.46 10.48 31.84
N ASP A 583 -20.15 9.84 32.98
CA ASP A 583 -20.06 10.49 34.30
C ASP A 583 -18.91 11.53 34.39
N SER A 584 -17.96 11.50 33.45
CA SER A 584 -16.92 12.52 33.34
C SER A 584 -17.43 13.74 32.56
N VAL A 585 -17.37 14.93 33.18
CA VAL A 585 -17.74 16.21 32.55
C VAL A 585 -16.99 16.43 31.23
N GLU A 586 -15.70 16.11 31.18
CA GLU A 586 -14.88 16.27 29.97
C GLU A 586 -15.33 15.35 28.83
N VAL A 587 -15.78 14.13 29.15
CA VAL A 587 -16.28 13.15 28.17
C VAL A 587 -17.66 13.58 27.66
N SER A 588 -18.53 14.05 28.55
CA SER A 588 -19.83 14.63 28.20
C SER A 588 -19.68 15.84 27.27
N GLU A 589 -18.71 16.72 27.53
CA GLU A 589 -18.41 17.85 26.64
C GLU A 589 -17.88 17.42 25.26
N LEU A 590 -17.06 16.36 25.19
CA LEU A 590 -16.59 15.80 23.92
C LEU A 590 -17.72 15.17 23.13
N LEU A 591 -18.58 14.39 23.79
CA LEU A 591 -19.76 13.76 23.20
C LEU A 591 -20.71 14.80 22.60
N GLY A 592 -20.93 15.92 23.30
CA GLY A 592 -21.76 17.01 22.79
C GLY A 592 -21.21 17.69 21.52
N LYS A 593 -19.95 17.45 21.17
CA LYS A 593 -19.28 17.99 19.97
C LYS A 593 -19.05 16.92 18.90
N LEU A 594 -19.26 15.65 19.21
CA LEU A 594 -18.92 14.54 18.35
C LEU A 594 -19.91 14.44 17.19
N VAL A 595 -19.40 14.39 15.96
CA VAL A 595 -20.19 14.28 14.72
C VAL A 595 -20.08 12.88 14.14
N LEU A 596 -18.88 12.32 14.21
CA LEU A 596 -18.57 11.02 13.65
C LEU A 596 -17.56 10.31 14.54
N TYR A 597 -17.82 9.05 14.82
CA TYR A 597 -16.89 8.15 15.47
C TYR A 597 -16.90 6.81 14.77
N TYR A 598 -15.77 6.47 14.13
CA TYR A 598 -15.55 5.17 13.52
C TYR A 598 -14.47 4.41 14.26
N ASP A 599 -14.76 3.13 14.49
CA ASP A 599 -13.84 2.15 15.03
C ASP A 599 -13.89 0.91 14.15
N ALA A 600 -12.73 0.34 13.81
CA ALA A 600 -12.66 -0.82 12.93
C ALA A 600 -13.43 -2.04 13.48
N LYS A 601 -13.63 -2.12 14.80
CA LYS A 601 -14.46 -3.17 15.41
C LYS A 601 -15.95 -3.08 15.05
N ALA A 602 -16.43 -1.89 14.71
CA ALA A 602 -17.82 -1.62 14.33
C ALA A 602 -17.99 -1.53 12.79
N SER A 603 -17.13 -2.23 12.06
CA SER A 603 -17.22 -2.39 10.61
C SER A 603 -17.61 -3.81 10.23
N LEU A 604 -18.48 -3.94 9.22
CA LEU A 604 -18.92 -5.21 8.65
C LEU A 604 -19.05 -5.05 7.13
N ASP A 605 -18.48 -6.00 6.38
CA ASP A 605 -18.56 -6.05 4.91
C ASP A 605 -18.23 -4.72 4.21
N GLY A 606 -17.17 -4.04 4.70
CA GLY A 606 -16.72 -2.76 4.14
C GLY A 606 -17.59 -1.54 4.53
N THR A 607 -18.63 -1.73 5.33
CA THR A 607 -19.48 -0.66 5.85
C THR A 607 -19.12 -0.37 7.30
N CYS A 608 -18.93 0.90 7.65
CA CYS A 608 -18.67 1.35 9.03
C CYS A 608 -19.95 1.96 9.62
N THR A 609 -20.29 1.56 10.84
CA THR A 609 -21.39 2.20 11.58
C THR A 609 -20.87 3.44 12.29
N ASN A 610 -21.58 4.57 12.19
CA ASN A 610 -21.27 5.75 13.00
C ASN A 610 -21.65 5.48 14.46
N LEU A 611 -20.68 5.57 15.36
CA LEU A 611 -20.83 5.33 16.80
C LEU A 611 -21.02 6.63 17.61
N ALA A 612 -21.05 7.78 16.93
CA ALA A 612 -21.26 9.10 17.53
C ALA A 612 -22.69 9.31 18.02
#